data_AF-A0A7S2X8I4-F1
#
_entry.id   AF-A0A7S2X8I4-F1
#
_cell.length_a   1.000
_cell.length_b   1.000
_cell.length_c   1.000
_cell.angle_alpha   90.00
_cell.angle_beta   90.00
_cell.angle_gamma   90.00
#
_symmetry.space_group_name_H-M   'P 1'
#
loop_
_entity.id
_entity.type
_entity.pdbx_description
1 polymer ?
#
loop_
_entity_poly.entity_id
_entity_poly.type
_entity_poly.pdbx_seq_one_letter_code
_entity_poly.pdbx_strand_id
1 'polypeptide(L)'
;EGVAAEKTFKETGKKPDPSTATCDDEYCILYLLKKTLDIDSQMWTKIAGGIVGVSEETTTGVHRLKEMAQEKRLLFPAINVNDSVTKSKFDNLYGCKHSLPDGIMR
;
A
#
# COMPACT_ATOMS: atom_id res chain seq x y z
N GLU A 1 4.02 -6.04 1.69
CA GLU A 1 3.35 -7.28 2.16
C GLU A 1 3.47 -8.46 1.22
N GLY A 2 2.97 -8.43 -0.03
CA GLY A 2 3.01 -9.61 -0.93
C GLY A 2 4.40 -10.24 -1.14
N VAL A 3 5.39 -9.45 -1.58
CA VAL A 3 6.78 -9.92 -1.74
C VAL A 3 7.39 -10.42 -0.42
N ALA A 4 7.01 -9.80 0.71
CA ALA A 4 7.48 -10.23 2.03
C ALA A 4 6.89 -11.59 2.40
N ALA A 5 5.58 -11.81 2.16
CA ALA A 5 4.91 -13.07 2.38
C ALA A 5 5.50 -14.19 1.49
N GLU A 6 5.80 -13.91 0.23
CA GLU A 6 6.48 -14.86 -0.67
C GLU A 6 7.88 -15.23 -0.17
N LYS A 7 8.65 -14.24 0.32
CA LYS A 7 9.97 -14.48 0.92
C LYS A 7 9.85 -15.37 2.17
N THR A 8 8.96 -15.04 3.09
CA THR A 8 8.73 -15.84 4.30
C THR A 8 8.26 -17.26 3.96
N PHE A 9 7.38 -17.40 2.98
CA PHE A 9 6.91 -18.71 2.52
C PHE A 9 8.05 -19.52 1.90
N LYS A 10 8.92 -18.90 1.10
CA LYS A 10 10.09 -19.57 0.52
C LYS A 10 11.09 -20.03 1.60
N GLU A 11 11.30 -19.23 2.65
CA GLU A 11 12.25 -19.52 3.72
C GLU A 11 11.72 -20.54 4.75
N THR A 12 10.42 -20.49 5.06
CA THR A 12 9.85 -21.23 6.20
C THR A 12 8.73 -22.20 5.84
N GLY A 13 8.20 -22.13 4.62
CA GLY A 13 6.99 -22.85 4.20
C GLY A 13 5.69 -22.34 4.83
N LYS A 14 5.74 -21.33 5.71
CA LYS A 14 4.57 -20.80 6.40
C LYS A 14 3.85 -19.76 5.53
N LYS A 15 2.52 -19.87 5.47
CA LYS A 15 1.63 -18.90 4.81
C LYS A 15 1.12 -17.88 5.83
N PRO A 16 0.71 -16.67 5.40
CA PRO A 16 0.02 -15.72 6.26
C PRO A 16 -1.23 -16.34 6.89
N ASP A 17 -1.48 -16.05 8.15
CA ASP A 17 -2.65 -16.52 8.90
C ASP A 17 -3.63 -15.35 9.10
N PRO A 18 -4.80 -15.36 8.45
CA PRO A 18 -5.79 -14.29 8.60
C PRO A 18 -6.29 -14.12 10.03
N SER A 19 -6.24 -15.17 10.87
CA SER A 19 -6.72 -15.10 12.25
C SER A 19 -5.88 -14.20 13.16
N THR A 20 -4.67 -13.84 12.74
CA THR A 20 -3.79 -12.92 13.50
C THR A 20 -4.08 -11.44 13.20
N ALA A 21 -5.03 -11.15 12.32
CA ALA A 21 -5.40 -9.78 11.96
C ALA A 21 -5.98 -9.01 13.14
N THR A 22 -5.66 -7.71 13.20
CA THR A 22 -6.16 -6.77 14.21
C THR A 22 -7.42 -6.02 13.77
N CYS A 23 -7.70 -6.00 12.46
CA CYS A 23 -8.91 -5.41 11.89
C CYS A 23 -9.38 -6.18 10.65
N ASP A 24 -10.61 -5.91 10.23
CA ASP A 24 -11.26 -6.59 9.10
C ASP A 24 -10.51 -6.40 7.78
N ASP A 25 -9.95 -5.21 7.54
CA ASP A 25 -9.16 -4.91 6.35
C ASP A 25 -7.89 -5.76 6.32
N GLU A 26 -7.19 -5.86 7.46
CA GLU A 26 -6.01 -6.70 7.59
C GLU A 26 -6.35 -8.19 7.40
N TYR A 27 -7.48 -8.66 7.94
CA TYR A 27 -7.97 -10.02 7.72
C TYR A 27 -8.13 -10.31 6.22
N CYS A 28 -8.79 -9.40 5.49
CA CYS A 28 -9.01 -9.53 4.06
C CYS A 28 -7.68 -9.57 3.28
N ILE A 29 -6.71 -8.73 3.67
CA ILE A 29 -5.39 -8.69 3.06
C ILE A 29 -4.65 -10.02 3.30
N LEU A 30 -4.56 -10.49 4.54
CA LEU A 30 -3.87 -11.74 4.88
C LEU A 30 -4.54 -12.94 4.22
N TYR A 31 -5.87 -12.97 4.15
CA TYR A 31 -6.64 -13.99 3.45
C TYR A 31 -6.31 -14.01 1.95
N LEU A 32 -6.31 -12.84 1.31
CA LEU A 32 -5.97 -12.72 -0.09
C LEU A 32 -4.53 -13.17 -0.35
N LEU A 33 -3.57 -12.74 0.48
CA LEU A 33 -2.17 -13.13 0.34
C LEU A 33 -1.99 -14.65 0.44
N LYS A 34 -2.63 -15.29 1.43
CA LYS A 34 -2.64 -16.74 1.56
C LYS A 34 -3.16 -17.42 0.29
N LYS A 35 -4.27 -16.93 -0.27
CA LYS A 35 -4.86 -17.45 -1.51
C LYS A 35 -3.95 -17.21 -2.73
N THR A 36 -3.27 -16.07 -2.83
CA THR A 36 -2.34 -15.81 -3.94
C THR A 36 -1.15 -16.75 -3.93
N LEU A 37 -0.66 -17.13 -2.74
CA LEU A 37 0.43 -18.12 -2.60
C LEU A 37 0.04 -19.52 -3.06
N ASP A 38 -1.25 -19.88 -3.02
CA ASP A 38 -1.76 -21.14 -3.58
C ASP A 38 -1.80 -21.13 -5.12
N ILE A 39 -1.89 -19.95 -5.73
CA ILE A 39 -2.00 -19.77 -7.18
C ILE A 39 -0.61 -19.66 -7.81
N ASP A 40 0.21 -18.71 -7.35
CA ASP A 40 1.59 -18.50 -7.79
C ASP A 40 2.41 -17.90 -6.63
N SER A 41 3.39 -18.67 -6.16
CA SER A 41 4.25 -18.31 -5.02
C SER A 41 5.29 -17.22 -5.34
N GLN A 42 5.32 -16.72 -6.57
CA GLN A 42 6.19 -15.63 -7.01
C GLN A 42 5.43 -14.50 -7.72
N MET A 43 4.10 -14.50 -7.65
CA MET A 43 3.24 -13.53 -8.35
C MET A 43 3.67 -12.09 -8.07
N TRP A 44 3.79 -11.72 -6.80
CA TRP A 44 4.11 -10.36 -6.36
C TRP A 44 5.56 -9.99 -6.65
N THR A 45 6.49 -10.94 -6.52
CA THR A 45 7.89 -10.73 -6.89
C THR A 45 8.04 -10.42 -8.38
N LYS A 46 7.34 -11.16 -9.25
CA LYS A 46 7.33 -10.90 -10.70
C LYS A 46 6.71 -9.55 -11.02
N ILE A 47 5.56 -9.23 -10.41
CA ILE A 47 4.86 -7.95 -10.62
C ILE A 47 5.77 -6.78 -10.18
N ALA A 48 6.34 -6.85 -8.98
CA ALA A 48 7.21 -5.80 -8.46
C ALA A 48 8.43 -5.57 -9.37
N GLY A 49 9.02 -6.63 -9.94
CA GLY A 49 10.13 -6.52 -10.88
C GLY A 49 9.77 -5.86 -12.23
N GLY A 50 8.48 -5.82 -12.59
CA GLY A 50 7.98 -5.15 -13.79
C GLY A 50 7.48 -3.72 -13.59
N ILE A 51 7.42 -3.23 -12.35
CA ILE A 51 6.91 -1.89 -12.03
C ILE A 51 8.02 -0.85 -12.18
N VAL A 52 7.74 0.20 -12.97
CA VAL A 52 8.66 1.33 -13.16
C VAL A 52 8.68 2.26 -11.93
N GLY A 53 7.54 2.43 -11.27
CA GLY A 53 7.42 3.22 -10.05
C GLY A 53 5.96 3.48 -9.66
N VAL A 54 5.79 4.23 -8.58
CA VAL A 54 4.48 4.67 -8.06
C VAL A 54 4.44 6.18 -7.87
N SER A 55 3.30 6.81 -8.14
CA SER A 55 3.05 8.23 -7.89
C SER A 55 1.96 8.36 -6.82
N GLU A 56 2.32 8.86 -5.63
CA GLU A 56 1.44 8.79 -4.47
C GLU A 56 0.78 10.11 -4.11
N GLU A 57 -0.55 10.04 -3.96
CA GLU A 57 -1.45 11.18 -3.98
C GLU A 57 -1.70 11.79 -2.60
N THR A 58 -1.67 10.99 -1.54
CA THR A 58 -2.12 11.42 -0.21
C THR A 58 -0.99 11.51 0.80
N THR A 59 -1.17 12.37 1.80
CA THR A 59 -0.20 12.56 2.89
C THR A 59 0.13 11.25 3.62
N THR A 60 -0.87 10.41 3.91
CA THR A 60 -0.69 9.14 4.62
C THR A 60 0.10 8.13 3.78
N GLY A 61 -0.21 8.03 2.48
CA GLY A 61 0.53 7.17 1.57
C GLY A 61 2.00 7.59 1.44
N VAL A 62 2.25 8.90 1.34
CA VAL A 62 3.61 9.46 1.33
C VAL A 62 4.37 9.16 2.62
N HIS A 63 3.71 9.20 3.78
CA HIS A 63 4.34 8.81 5.05
C HIS A 63 4.83 7.36 5.00
N ARG A 64 3.98 6.43 4.55
CA ARG A 64 4.34 5.01 4.40
C ARG A 64 5.49 4.80 3.42
N LEU A 65 5.51 5.55 2.30
CA LEU A 65 6.62 5.51 1.34
C LEU A 65 7.94 5.98 1.97
N LYS A 66 7.89 7.04 2.79
CA LYS A 66 9.07 7.55 3.50
C LYS A 66 9.61 6.54 4.50
N GLU A 67 8.75 5.90 5.29
CA GLU A 67 9.14 4.81 6.21
C GLU A 67 9.79 3.65 5.45
N MET A 68 9.14 3.15 4.39
CA MET A 68 9.70 2.07 3.56
C MET A 68 11.04 2.45 2.91
N ALA A 69 11.22 3.70 2.49
CA ALA A 69 12.48 4.18 1.92
C ALA A 69 13.59 4.22 2.99
N GLN A 70 13.28 4.71 4.20
CA GLN A 70 14.22 4.73 5.33
C GLN A 70 14.64 3.33 5.75
N GLU A 71 13.69 2.39 5.78
CA GLU A 71 13.92 0.97 6.08
C GLU A 71 14.54 0.18 4.90
N LYS A 72 14.77 0.82 3.75
CA LYS A 72 15.24 0.17 2.51
C LYS A 72 14.36 -1.00 2.05
N ARG A 73 13.06 -0.92 2.33
CA ARG A 73 12.03 -1.89 1.90
C ARG A 73 11.25 -1.44 0.66
N LEU A 74 11.49 -0.22 0.18
CA LEU A 74 10.86 0.27 -1.04
C LEU A 74 11.36 -0.52 -2.25
N LEU A 75 10.43 -1.17 -2.97
CA LEU A 75 10.77 -2.12 -4.04
C LEU A 75 11.03 -1.46 -5.39
N PHE A 76 10.47 -0.26 -5.61
CA PHE A 76 10.57 0.49 -6.87
C PHE A 76 10.49 2.00 -6.58
N PRO A 77 10.94 2.86 -7.51
CA PRO A 77 10.89 4.31 -7.35
C PRO A 77 9.51 4.83 -6.98
N ALA A 78 9.47 5.89 -6.18
CA ALA A 78 8.24 6.56 -5.79
C ALA A 78 8.35 8.07 -6.00
N ILE A 79 7.29 8.67 -6.55
CA ILE A 79 7.12 10.11 -6.67
C ILE A 79 6.04 10.56 -5.68
N ASN A 80 6.40 11.52 -4.84
CA ASN A 80 5.48 12.18 -3.93
C ASN A 80 4.73 13.29 -4.68
N VAL A 81 3.51 13.00 -5.12
CA VAL A 81 2.66 13.98 -5.81
C VAL A 81 2.03 14.92 -4.79
N ASN A 82 1.65 14.40 -3.61
CA ASN A 82 0.97 15.15 -2.56
C ASN A 82 1.68 16.48 -2.22
N ASP A 83 3.01 16.46 -2.09
CA ASP A 83 3.78 17.64 -1.66
C ASP A 83 4.00 18.67 -2.78
N SER A 84 3.48 18.43 -3.99
CA SER A 84 3.37 19.47 -5.02
C SER A 84 2.49 20.62 -4.51
N VAL A 85 2.92 21.87 -4.75
CA VAL A 85 2.17 23.07 -4.28
C VAL A 85 0.75 23.08 -4.85
N THR A 86 0.61 22.77 -6.14
CA THR A 86 -0.67 22.70 -6.84
C THR A 86 -1.55 21.53 -6.41
N LYS A 87 -1.02 20.57 -5.63
CA LYS A 87 -1.79 19.48 -5.00
C LYS A 87 -2.15 19.88 -3.57
N SER A 88 -1.18 19.86 -2.66
CA SER A 88 -1.42 20.02 -1.22
C SER A 88 -2.14 21.32 -0.85
N LYS A 89 -1.86 22.44 -1.54
CA LYS A 89 -2.49 23.74 -1.23
C LYS A 89 -3.82 23.96 -1.92
N PHE A 90 -4.22 23.07 -2.83
CA PHE A 90 -5.49 23.16 -3.55
C PHE A 90 -6.42 22.01 -3.19
N ASP A 91 -6.06 20.77 -3.54
CA ASP A 91 -6.87 19.58 -3.31
C ASP A 91 -7.19 19.41 -1.82
N ASN A 92 -6.17 19.29 -0.97
CA ASN A 92 -6.39 19.02 0.46
C ASN A 92 -7.16 20.16 1.16
N LEU A 93 -6.94 21.41 0.73
CA LEU A 93 -7.52 22.59 1.38
C LEU A 93 -8.90 22.92 0.83
N TYR A 94 -8.99 23.23 -0.46
CA TYR A 94 -10.22 23.68 -1.10
C TYR A 94 -11.15 22.52 -1.45
N GLY A 95 -10.59 21.33 -1.75
CA GLY A 95 -11.39 20.11 -1.96
C GLY A 95 -12.18 19.76 -0.71
N CYS A 96 -11.51 19.62 0.44
CA CYS A 96 -12.18 19.35 1.72
C CYS A 96 -13.12 20.47 2.16
N LYS A 97 -12.79 21.75 1.88
CA LYS A 97 -13.70 22.88 2.16
C LYS A 97 -15.03 22.76 1.42
N HIS A 98 -15.04 22.12 0.24
CA HIS A 98 -16.25 21.86 -0.53
C HIS A 98 -16.91 20.53 -0.15
N SER A 99 -16.16 19.42 -0.13
CA SER A 99 -16.72 18.07 0.01
C SER A 99 -17.14 17.72 1.43
N LEU A 100 -16.51 18.29 2.47
CA LEU A 100 -16.89 18.05 3.86
C LEU A 100 -18.33 18.51 4.16
N PRO A 101 -18.72 19.78 3.92
CA PRO A 101 -20.10 20.19 4.17
C PRO A 101 -21.09 19.46 3.26
N ASP A 102 -20.72 19.17 2.00
CA ASP A 102 -21.56 18.38 1.09
C ASP A 102 -21.84 16.97 1.65
N GLY A 103 -20.82 16.27 2.13
CA GLY A 103 -20.97 14.94 2.74
C GLY A 103 -21.81 14.93 4.03
N ILE A 104 -21.80 16.02 4.81
CA ILE A 104 -22.65 16.15 6.00
C ILE A 104 -24.12 16.39 5.64
N MET A 105 -24.38 17.01 4.47
CA MET A 105 -25.73 17.38 4.05
C MET A 105 -26.48 16.31 3.27
N ARG A 106 -25.81 15.25 2.81
CA ARG A 106 -26.41 14.14 2.03
C ARG A 106 -26.90 13.01 2.94
#